data_AF-A0A8J3HWL1-F1
#
_entry.id   AF-A0A8J3HWL1-F1
#
_cell.length_a   1.000
_cell.length_b   1.000
_cell.length_c   1.000
_cell.angle_alpha   90.00
_cell.angle_beta   90.00
_cell.angle_gamma   90.00
#
_symmetry.space_group_name_H-M   'P 1'
#
loop_
_entity.id
_entity.type
_entity.pdbx_description
1 polymer ?
#
loop_
_entity_poly.entity_id
_entity_poly.type
_entity_poly.pdbx_seq_one_letter_code
_entity_poly.pdbx_strand_id
1 'polypeptide(L)' 'MRENGGIFEVDGEVYHSTAAKDHDRDRHFPSYGIRVVERYTANQCYTDTETVAREFLDFLKQNA' A
#
# COMPACT_ATOMS: atom_id res chain seq x y z
N MET A 1 -16.22 1.05 -17.16
CA MET A 1 -15.32 0.19 -16.36
C MET A 1 -14.99 0.98 -15.11
N ARG A 2 -15.17 0.42 -13.91
CA ARG A 2 -14.60 1.03 -12.70
C ARG A 2 -13.15 0.57 -12.65
N GLU A 3 -12.22 1.51 -12.64
CA GLU A 3 -10.80 1.21 -12.44
C GLU A 3 -10.59 0.91 -10.97
N ASN A 4 -10.19 -0.31 -10.64
CA ASN A 4 -9.90 -0.72 -9.28
C ASN A 4 -8.45 -0.40 -8.98
N GLY A 5 -8.23 0.71 -8.28
CA GLY A 5 -6.91 1.21 -7.89
C GLY A 5 -6.61 0.96 -6.41
N GLY A 6 -5.35 0.70 -6.11
CA GLY A 6 -4.81 0.59 -4.75
C GLY A 6 -3.47 1.30 -4.65
N ILE A 7 -3.03 1.60 -3.43
CA ILE A 7 -1.73 2.19 -3.14
C ILE A 7 -0.81 1.09 -2.63
N PHE A 8 0.34 0.96 -3.26
CA PHE A 8 1.45 0.12 -2.82
C PHE A 8 2.55 1.05 -2.29
N GLU A 9 2.77 1.07 -0.98
CA GLU A 9 3.73 1.96 -0.33
C GLU A 9 4.99 1.17 0.08
N VAL A 10 6.17 1.72 -0.24
CA VAL A 10 7.45 1.13 0.13
C VAL A 10 8.10 1.96 1.23
N ASP A 11 8.15 1.40 2.43
CA ASP A 11 8.70 2.05 3.61
C ASP A 11 10.21 1.87 3.68
N GLY A 12 10.95 2.96 3.46
CA GLY A 12 12.40 3.01 3.65
C GLY A 12 12.76 3.24 5.13
N GLU A 13 13.62 2.39 5.70
CA GLU A 13 14.05 2.45 7.11
C GLU A 13 14.71 3.79 7.50
N VAL A 14 15.32 4.49 6.54
CA VAL A 14 16.11 5.71 6.79
C VAL A 14 15.23 6.98 6.90
N TYR A 15 14.00 6.94 6.39
CA TYR A 15 13.09 8.08 6.36
C TYR A 15 11.67 7.66 6.72
N HIS A 16 11.47 7.13 7.93
CA HIS A 16 10.12 6.98 8.44
C HIS A 16 9.52 8.36 8.78
N SER A 17 8.51 8.76 8.02
CA SER A 17 7.53 9.72 8.49
C SER A 17 6.91 9.19 9.78
N THR A 18 6.57 10.08 10.71
CA THR A 18 5.89 9.67 11.94
C THR A 18 4.59 8.95 11.60
N ALA A 19 4.34 7.79 12.19
CA ALA A 19 3.13 6.98 11.98
C ALA A 19 1.80 7.79 12.06
N ALA A 20 1.81 8.90 12.81
CA ALA A 20 0.69 9.84 12.86
C ALA A 20 0.39 10.54 11.52
N LYS A 21 1.41 10.97 10.76
CA LYS A 21 1.23 11.61 9.45
C LYS A 21 0.73 10.63 8.41
N ASP A 22 1.20 9.39 8.45
CA ASP A 22 0.75 8.34 7.56
C ASP A 22 -0.69 7.95 7.86
N HIS A 23 -1.05 7.85 9.15
CA HIS A 23 -2.44 7.64 9.56
C HIS A 23 -3.39 8.76 9.11
N ASP A 24 -2.97 10.03 9.27
CA ASP A 24 -3.77 11.18 8.84
C ASP A 24 -3.96 11.20 7.32
N ARG A 25 -2.92 10.86 6.56
CA ARG A 25 -2.97 10.73 5.10
C ARG A 25 -3.92 9.59 4.69
N ASP A 26 -3.79 8.42 5.31
CA ASP A 26 -4.55 7.23 4.98
C ASP A 26 -6.06 7.41 5.15
N ARG A 27 -6.45 8.23 6.13
CA ARG A 27 -7.86 8.58 6.40
C ARG A 27 -8.55 9.25 5.21
N HIS A 28 -7.80 9.87 4.30
CA HIS A 28 -8.37 10.56 3.15
C HIS A 28 -8.62 9.63 1.95
N PHE A 29 -7.93 8.50 1.86
CA PHE A 29 -7.99 7.59 0.71
C PHE A 29 -9.40 7.04 0.40
N PRO A 30 -10.23 6.67 1.39
CA PRO A 30 -11.59 6.22 1.12
C PRO A 30 -12.45 7.28 0.41
N SER A 31 -12.20 8.58 0.65
CA SER A 31 -12.93 9.66 -0.01
C SER A 31 -12.62 9.78 -1.51
N TYR A 32 -11.47 9.25 -1.94
CA TYR A 32 -11.05 9.17 -3.34
C TYR A 32 -11.40 7.82 -3.99
N GLY A 33 -12.11 6.94 -3.29
CA GLY A 33 -12.45 5.59 -3.77
C GLY A 33 -11.31 4.58 -3.68
N ILE A 34 -10.19 4.93 -3.03
CA ILE A 34 -9.07 4.04 -2.79
C ILE A 34 -9.40 3.20 -1.54
N ARG A 35 -9.44 1.88 -1.71
CA ARG A 35 -9.84 0.92 -0.67
C ARG A 35 -8.72 -0.02 -0.24
N VAL A 36 -7.66 -0.11 -1.02
CA VAL A 36 -6.51 -0.99 -0.76
C VAL A 36 -5.27 -0.11 -0.63
N VAL A 37 -4.65 -0.16 0.53
CA VAL A 37 -3.41 0.55 0.84
C VAL A 37 -2.54 -0.40 1.65
N GLU A 38 -1.52 -0.95 1.01
CA GLU A 38 -0.61 -1.91 1.64
C GLU A 38 0.78 -1.30 1.73
N ARG A 39 1.44 -1.56 2.87
CA ARG A 39 2.79 -1.08 3.17
C ARG A 39 3.75 -2.25 3.22
N TYR A 40 4.87 -2.11 2.51
CA TYR A 40 5.95 -3.09 2.49
C TYR A 40 7.26 -2.39 2.82
N THR A 41 8.07 -3.00 3.67
CA THR A 41 9.42 -2.49 3.92
C THR A 41 10.27 -2.56 2.66
N ALA A 42 11.23 -1.65 2.52
CA ALA A 42 12.19 -1.71 1.42
C ALA A 42 12.88 -3.08 1.35
N ASN A 43 13.25 -3.66 2.49
CA ASN A 43 13.87 -4.98 2.54
C ASN A 43 12.96 -6.07 1.95
N GLN A 44 11.67 -6.12 2.30
CA GLN A 44 10.71 -7.07 1.71
C GLN A 44 10.64 -6.93 0.18
N CYS A 45 10.56 -5.70 -0.32
CA CYS A 45 10.54 -5.42 -1.76
C CYS A 45 11.81 -5.86 -2.48
N TYR A 46 12.97 -5.77 -1.82
CA TYR A 46 14.26 -6.21 -2.38
C TYR A 46 14.46 -7.72 -2.30
N THR A 47 14.05 -8.38 -1.23
CA THR A 47 14.37 -9.80 -1.00
C THR A 47 13.30 -10.77 -1.49
N ASP A 48 12.04 -10.34 -1.59
CA ASP A 48 10.90 -11.20 -1.93
C ASP A 48 9.87 -10.47 -2.80
N THR A 49 10.34 -9.88 -3.90
CA THR A 49 9.53 -9.04 -4.78
C THR A 49 8.29 -9.75 -5.33
N GLU A 50 8.40 -11.05 -5.64
CA GLU A 50 7.28 -11.81 -6.22
C GLU A 50 6.14 -12.02 -5.22
N THR A 51 6.47 -12.39 -3.98
CA THR A 51 5.46 -12.56 -2.93
C THR A 51 4.77 -11.24 -2.63
N VAL A 52 5.54 -10.16 -2.49
CA VAL A 52 5.03 -8.81 -2.24
C VAL A 52 4.06 -8.35 -3.34
N ALA A 53 4.43 -8.54 -4.61
CA ALA A 53 3.55 -8.19 -5.73
C ALA A 53 2.29 -9.05 -5.77
N ARG A 54 2.40 -10.36 -5.51
CA ARG A 54 1.27 -11.29 -5.48
C ARG A 54 0.26 -10.91 -4.39
N GLU A 55 0.73 -10.68 -3.17
CA GLU A 55 -0.12 -10.29 -2.03
C GLU A 55 -0.90 -9.01 -2.34
N PHE A 56 -0.22 -7.96 -2.82
CA PHE A 56 -0.87 -6.71 -3.18
C PHE A 56 -1.97 -6.90 -4.25
N LEU A 57 -1.67 -7.65 -5.31
CA LEU A 57 -2.64 -7.91 -6.36
C LEU A 57 -3.84 -8.73 -5.86
N ASP A 58 -3.63 -9.64 -4.91
CA ASP A 58 -4.71 -10.42 -4.32
C ASP A 58 -5.59 -9.56 -3.41
N PHE A 59 -5.01 -8.63 -2.62
CA PHE A 59 -5.79 -7.64 -1.89
C PHE A 59 -6.60 -6.73 -2.82
N LEU A 60 -5.98 -6.30 -3.93
CA LEU A 60 -6.63 -5.48 -4.93
C LEU A 60 -7.84 -6.20 -5.56
N LYS A 61 -7.73 -7.49 -5.87
CA LYS A 61 -8.84 -8.30 -6.41
C LYS A 61 -9.97 -8.54 -5.40
N GLN A 62 -9.64 -8.67 -4.11
CA GLN A 62 -10.63 -8.97 -3.07
C GLN A 62 -11.45 -7.74 -2.65
N ASN A 63 -10.87 -6.55 -2.77
CA ASN A 63 -11.46 -5.28 -2.31
C ASN A 63 -11.86 -4.35 -3.47
N ALA A 64 -11.86 -4.93 -4.67
CA ALA A 64 -12.25 -4.37 -5.97
C ALA A 64 -13.77 -4.26 -6.16
#